data_AF-A0A3P6QU14-F1
#
_entry.id   AF-A0A3P6QU14-F1
#
_cell.length_a   1.000
_cell.length_b   1.000
_cell.length_c   1.000
_cell.angle_alpha   90.00
_cell.angle_beta   90.00
_cell.angle_gamma   90.00
#
_symmetry.space_group_name_H-M   'P 1'
#
loop_
_entity.id
_entity.type
_entity.pdbx_description
1 polymer ?
#
loop_
_entity_poly.entity_id
_entity_poly.type
_entity_poly.pdbx_seq_one_letter_code
_entity_poly.pdbx_strand_id
1 'polypeptide(L)'
;MDGEWEPPMIDNPEYKGEWKPKQIKNPAYKGKWIHPEIDNPEYTPDDELYLYKDWGAIGFDLWQVKSGTIFDNIIVTDSVEEAKAHAAETFEKLKTAEKEKKEKADEEERKKLEEEAKKREEEEKKKKEEKEEEEKEEEEEKAEEAHEEL
;
A
#
# COMPACT_ATOMS: atom_id res chain seq x y z
N MET A 1 -30.35 -41.41 -60.65
CA MET A 1 -31.68 -40.85 -60.37
C MET A 1 -31.43 -39.78 -59.34
N ASP A 2 -31.27 -38.54 -59.79
CA ASP A 2 -31.02 -37.40 -58.89
C ASP A 2 -32.26 -37.21 -58.01
N GLY A 3 -32.06 -37.29 -56.69
CA GLY A 3 -33.12 -37.18 -55.70
C GLY A 3 -33.84 -35.84 -55.79
N GLU A 4 -35.08 -35.80 -55.28
CA GLU A 4 -35.90 -34.58 -55.30
C GLU A 4 -35.13 -33.42 -54.66
N TRP A 5 -34.88 -32.39 -55.47
CA TRP A 5 -34.21 -31.19 -55.01
C TRP A 5 -35.13 -30.44 -54.04
N GLU A 6 -34.64 -30.18 -52.83
CA GLU A 6 -35.34 -29.31 -51.86
C GLU A 6 -34.83 -27.87 -51.99
N PRO A 7 -35.73 -26.87 -52.00
CA PRO A 7 -35.33 -25.48 -52.06
C PRO A 7 -34.60 -25.06 -50.78
N PRO A 8 -33.63 -24.13 -50.87
CA PRO A 8 -32.94 -23.61 -49.70
C PRO A 8 -33.94 -22.92 -48.77
N MET A 9 -33.92 -23.29 -47.49
CA MET A 9 -34.72 -22.61 -46.47
C MET A 9 -34.21 -21.17 -46.31
N ILE A 10 -35.08 -20.21 -46.57
CA ILE A 10 -34.79 -18.79 -46.37
C ILE A 10 -35.30 -18.41 -44.98
N ASP A 11 -34.43 -17.82 -44.17
CA ASP A 11 -34.83 -17.29 -42.86
C ASP A 11 -35.95 -16.27 -43.04
N ASN A 12 -37.06 -16.46 -42.32
CA ASN A 12 -38.17 -15.54 -42.38
C ASN A 12 -37.75 -14.19 -41.76
N PRO A 13 -37.62 -13.11 -42.56
CA PRO A 13 -37.18 -11.81 -42.05
C PRO A 13 -38.17 -11.18 -41.06
N GLU A 14 -39.41 -11.66 -41.00
CA GLU A 14 -40.42 -11.20 -40.05
C GLU A 14 -40.41 -11.99 -38.73
N TYR A 15 -39.61 -13.05 -38.60
CA TYR A 15 -39.47 -13.81 -37.37
C TYR A 15 -38.65 -13.02 -36.34
N LYS A 16 -39.34 -12.47 -35.34
CA LYS A 16 -38.74 -11.63 -34.29
C LYS A 16 -38.27 -12.42 -33.06
N GLY A 17 -38.09 -13.74 -33.20
CA GLY A 17 -37.84 -14.66 -32.08
C GLY A 17 -39.08 -14.91 -31.22
N GLU A 18 -38.92 -15.72 -30.17
CA GLU A 18 -39.97 -15.91 -29.17
C GLU A 18 -40.31 -14.58 -28.49
N TRP A 19 -41.59 -14.24 -28.47
CA TRP A 19 -42.05 -12.99 -27.87
C TRP A 19 -41.73 -12.99 -26.37
N LYS A 20 -41.01 -11.95 -25.91
CA LYS A 20 -40.77 -11.68 -24.49
C LYS A 20 -41.54 -10.44 -24.05
N PRO A 21 -42.30 -10.50 -22.94
CA PRO A 21 -43.00 -9.33 -22.44
C PRO A 21 -42.02 -8.23 -22.01
N LYS A 22 -42.44 -6.97 -22.13
CA LYS A 22 -41.66 -5.84 -21.61
C LYS A 22 -41.64 -5.91 -20.08
N GLN A 23 -40.45 -5.87 -19.48
CA GLN A 23 -40.32 -5.77 -18.03
C GLN A 23 -40.75 -4.38 -17.58
N ILE A 24 -41.84 -4.32 -16.80
CA ILE A 24 -42.37 -3.10 -16.22
C ILE A 24 -41.93 -3.07 -14.76
N LYS A 25 -41.43 -1.93 -14.28
CA LYS A 25 -41.12 -1.75 -12.85
C LYS A 25 -42.39 -1.99 -12.04
N ASN A 26 -42.35 -2.90 -11.08
CA ASN A 26 -43.50 -3.23 -10.26
C ASN A 26 -43.89 -2.01 -9.39
N PRO A 27 -45.03 -1.34 -9.64
CA PRO A 27 -45.45 -0.19 -8.84
C PRO A 27 -45.80 -0.58 -7.39
N ALA A 28 -46.02 -1.86 -7.11
CA ALA A 28 -46.26 -2.38 -5.76
C ALA A 28 -44.96 -2.78 -5.01
N TYR A 29 -43.78 -2.56 -5.60
CA TYR A 29 -42.51 -2.85 -4.93
C TYR A 29 -42.23 -1.81 -3.83
N LYS A 30 -42.24 -2.25 -2.57
CA LYS A 30 -42.03 -1.40 -1.39
C LYS A 30 -40.57 -1.25 -0.98
N GLY A 31 -39.63 -1.58 -1.88
CA GLY A 31 -38.21 -1.66 -1.56
C GLY A 31 -37.81 -3.01 -0.96
N LYS A 32 -36.53 -3.13 -0.61
CA LYS A 32 -36.01 -4.30 0.10
C LYS A 32 -36.59 -4.27 1.52
N TRP A 33 -37.15 -5.39 1.97
CA TRP A 33 -37.62 -5.50 3.34
C TRP A 33 -36.44 -5.32 4.32
N ILE A 34 -36.64 -4.47 5.32
CA ILE A 34 -35.69 -4.20 6.41
C ILE A 34 -36.39 -4.62 7.70
N HIS A 35 -35.68 -5.37 8.55
CA HIS A 35 -36.21 -5.77 9.85
C HIS A 35 -36.43 -4.52 10.73
N PRO A 36 -37.57 -4.38 11.42
CA PRO A 36 -37.79 -3.26 12.31
C PRO A 36 -36.76 -3.24 13.43
N GLU A 37 -36.27 -2.05 13.77
CA GLU A 37 -35.45 -1.85 14.96
C GLU A 37 -36.37 -1.94 16.20
N ILE A 38 -35.98 -2.79 17.14
CA ILE A 38 -36.68 -3.02 18.41
C ILE A 38 -35.70 -2.67 19.52
N ASP A 39 -36.14 -1.92 20.53
CA ASP A 39 -35.31 -1.57 21.67
C ASP A 39 -34.80 -2.83 22.37
N ASN A 40 -33.49 -2.86 22.66
CA ASN A 40 -32.86 -4.00 23.31
C ASN A 40 -33.17 -3.99 24.81
N PRO A 41 -33.90 -4.98 25.36
CA PRO A 41 -34.24 -5.03 26.78
C PRO A 41 -33.01 -5.24 27.68
N GLU A 42 -31.89 -5.72 27.15
CA GLU A 42 -30.64 -5.93 27.90
C GLU A 42 -29.76 -4.67 27.95
N TYR A 43 -30.14 -3.60 27.25
CA TYR A 43 -29.37 -2.35 27.29
C TYR A 43 -29.63 -1.60 28.59
N THR A 44 -28.55 -1.27 29.30
CA THR A 44 -28.59 -0.41 30.47
C THR A 44 -27.48 0.63 30.36
N PRO A 45 -27.78 1.93 30.57
CA PRO A 45 -26.74 2.95 30.69
C PRO A 45 -26.04 2.82 32.04
N ASP A 46 -24.72 2.96 32.03
CA ASP A 46 -23.87 2.93 33.22
C ASP A 46 -22.93 4.14 33.20
N ASP A 47 -23.11 5.03 34.18
CA ASP A 47 -22.33 6.26 34.33
C ASP A 47 -20.99 6.02 35.05
N GLU A 48 -20.76 4.83 35.63
CA GLU A 48 -19.58 4.49 36.41
C GLU A 48 -18.53 3.70 35.62
N LEU A 49 -18.72 3.50 34.31
CA LEU A 49 -17.80 2.74 33.44
C LEU A 49 -16.35 3.26 33.44
N TYR A 50 -16.12 4.52 33.82
CA TYR A 50 -14.80 5.11 33.91
C TYR A 50 -14.09 4.84 35.25
N LEU A 51 -14.83 4.40 36.27
CA LEU A 51 -14.34 4.23 37.63
C LEU A 51 -13.70 2.85 37.78
N TYR A 52 -12.44 2.84 38.19
CA TYR A 52 -11.77 1.63 38.68
C TYR A 52 -11.54 1.77 40.18
N LYS A 53 -11.75 0.66 40.91
CA LYS A 53 -11.60 0.65 42.36
C LYS A 53 -10.17 0.96 42.81
N ASP A 54 -9.19 0.39 42.14
CA ASP A 54 -7.76 0.56 42.41
C ASP A 54 -6.95 0.36 41.14
N TRP A 55 -5.81 1.05 41.05
CA TRP A 55 -4.83 0.92 39.97
C TRP A 55 -3.56 0.30 40.53
N GLY A 56 -3.13 -0.85 39.98
CA GLY A 56 -2.02 -1.63 40.54
C GLY A 56 -0.68 -1.42 39.84
N ALA A 57 -0.60 -1.78 38.56
CA ALA A 57 0.64 -1.77 37.79
C ALA A 57 0.42 -1.21 36.39
N ILE A 58 1.49 -0.64 35.83
CA ILE A 58 1.56 -0.22 34.44
C ILE A 58 2.37 -1.27 33.68
N GLY A 59 1.82 -1.81 32.61
CA GLY A 59 2.46 -2.83 31.78
C GLY A 59 2.39 -2.49 30.29
N PHE A 60 3.46 -2.80 29.58
CA PHE A 60 3.50 -2.75 28.11
C PHE A 60 3.47 -4.17 27.57
N ASP A 61 2.35 -4.54 26.95
CA ASP A 61 2.20 -5.79 26.21
C ASP A 61 1.86 -5.46 24.76
N LEU A 62 2.82 -5.66 23.85
CA LEU A 62 2.77 -5.18 22.47
C LEU A 62 3.40 -6.20 21.52
N TRP A 63 2.81 -6.34 20.34
CA TRP A 63 3.40 -7.08 19.22
C TRP A 63 4.12 -6.14 18.26
N GLN A 64 5.38 -6.44 17.92
CA GLN A 64 6.17 -5.66 16.95
C GLN A 64 6.77 -6.57 15.87
N VAL A 65 6.54 -6.21 14.59
CA VAL A 65 7.21 -6.87 13.45
C VAL A 65 8.63 -6.32 13.25
N LYS A 66 8.80 -5.00 13.35
CA LYS A 66 10.10 -4.32 13.31
C LYS A 66 10.27 -3.53 14.60
N SER A 67 11.37 -3.77 15.31
CA SER A 67 11.71 -3.06 16.55
C SER A 67 12.24 -1.64 16.28
N GLY A 68 12.25 -0.82 17.33
CA GLY A 68 12.79 0.55 17.28
C GLY A 68 11.94 1.61 18.00
N THR A 69 10.78 1.23 18.52
CA THR A 69 9.95 2.14 19.34
C THR A 69 10.58 2.34 20.71
N ILE A 70 10.67 3.60 21.15
CA ILE A 70 11.16 4.00 22.46
C ILE A 70 10.01 4.64 23.22
N PHE A 71 9.77 4.19 24.46
CA PHE A 71 8.80 4.79 25.37
C PHE A 71 9.57 5.52 26.48
N ASP A 72 9.18 6.77 26.76
CA ASP A 72 9.75 7.60 27.81
C ASP A 72 8.69 8.59 28.32
N ASN A 73 8.94 9.24 29.46
CA ASN A 73 8.08 10.25 30.08
C ASN A 73 6.66 9.74 30.41
N ILE A 74 6.58 8.59 31.09
CA ILE A 74 5.31 8.00 31.53
C ILE A 74 4.83 8.72 32.79
N ILE A 75 3.64 9.35 32.73
CA ILE A 75 2.99 10.04 33.84
C ILE A 75 1.57 9.52 34.05
N VAL A 76 1.18 9.31 35.31
CA VAL A 76 -0.19 9.01 35.74
C VAL A 76 -0.58 10.02 36.80
N THR A 77 -1.58 10.86 36.49
CA THR A 77 -2.07 11.93 37.38
C THR A 77 -3.59 12.10 37.20
N ASP A 78 -4.23 12.69 38.19
CA ASP A 78 -5.64 13.10 38.19
C ASP A 78 -5.83 14.57 37.74
N SER A 79 -4.73 15.31 37.53
CA SER A 79 -4.75 16.70 37.12
C SER A 79 -4.38 16.90 35.65
N VAL A 80 -5.31 17.51 34.90
CA VAL A 80 -5.08 17.89 33.50
C VAL A 80 -4.00 18.97 33.38
N GLU A 81 -3.89 19.86 34.37
CA GLU A 81 -2.91 20.94 34.36
C GLU A 81 -1.49 20.39 34.57
N GLU A 82 -1.32 19.44 35.49
CA GLU A 82 -0.04 18.78 35.74
C GLU A 82 0.43 17.99 34.52
N ALA A 83 -0.47 17.22 33.89
CA ALA A 83 -0.16 16.47 32.68
C ALA A 83 0.30 17.41 31.53
N LYS A 84 -0.34 18.57 31.38
CA LYS A 84 0.05 19.57 30.37
C LYS A 84 1.39 20.22 30.69
N ALA A 85 1.63 20.57 31.95
CA ALA A 85 2.91 21.13 32.38
C ALA A 85 4.05 20.14 32.11
N HIS A 86 3.86 18.86 32.49
CA HIS A 86 4.84 17.81 32.21
C HIS A 86 5.12 17.68 30.71
N ALA A 87 4.09 17.64 29.87
CA ALA A 87 4.25 17.57 28.42
C ALA A 87 4.98 18.78 27.83
N ALA A 88 4.71 19.99 28.33
CA ALA A 88 5.41 21.21 27.92
C ALA A 88 6.89 21.20 28.34
N GLU A 89 7.21 20.59 29.48
CA GLU A 89 8.57 20.51 29.98
C GLU A 89 9.41 19.42 29.33
N THR A 90 8.81 18.30 28.95
CA THR A 90 9.50 17.14 28.37
C THR A 90 9.32 17.07 26.86
N PHE A 91 8.13 16.67 26.40
CA PHE A 91 7.85 16.39 25.01
C PHE A 91 7.98 17.61 24.10
N GLU A 92 7.41 18.76 24.46
CA GLU A 92 7.40 19.93 23.57
C GLU A 92 8.81 20.49 23.32
N LYS A 93 9.68 20.45 24.34
CA LYS A 93 11.08 20.86 24.20
C LYS A 93 11.89 19.89 23.36
N LEU A 94 11.71 18.58 23.57
CA LEU A 94 12.45 17.55 22.84
C LEU A 94 12.00 17.47 21.39
N LYS A 95 10.69 17.57 21.13
CA LYS A 95 10.10 17.43 19.79
C LYS A 95 10.76 18.32 18.74
N THR A 96 11.03 19.58 19.06
CA THR A 96 11.65 20.52 18.12
C THR A 96 13.11 20.14 17.85
N ALA A 97 13.89 19.89 18.89
CA ALA A 97 15.30 19.51 18.78
C ALA A 97 15.48 18.14 18.09
N GLU A 98 14.62 17.16 18.39
CA GLU A 98 14.62 15.84 17.76
C GLU A 98 14.27 15.92 16.28
N LYS A 99 13.27 16.74 15.93
CA LYS A 99 12.90 16.97 14.53
C LYS A 99 14.07 17.57 13.74
N GLU A 100 14.71 18.61 14.26
CA GLU A 100 15.85 19.24 13.58
C GLU A 100 17.04 18.28 13.41
N LYS A 101 17.34 17.47 14.44
CA LYS A 101 18.41 16.47 14.35
C LYS A 101 18.07 15.37 13.35
N LYS A 102 16.81 14.93 13.32
CA LYS A 102 16.33 13.94 12.36
C LYS A 102 16.42 14.46 10.94
N GLU A 103 15.94 15.67 10.67
CA GLU A 103 16.00 16.26 9.33
C GLU A 103 17.45 16.40 8.82
N LYS A 104 18.40 16.80 9.70
CA LYS A 104 19.83 16.84 9.37
C LYS A 104 20.40 15.45 9.06
N ALA A 105 20.08 14.45 9.89
CA ALA A 105 20.54 13.09 9.68
C ALA A 105 19.96 12.49 8.38
N ASP A 106 18.67 12.72 8.12
CA ASP A 106 17.99 12.24 6.92
C ASP A 106 18.55 12.92 5.64
N GLU A 107 18.94 14.20 5.72
CA GLU A 107 19.61 14.91 4.61
C GLU A 107 21.03 14.39 4.36
N GLU A 108 21.81 14.16 5.42
CA GLU A 108 23.15 13.57 5.31
C GLU A 108 23.10 12.14 4.75
N GLU A 109 22.17 11.32 5.23
CA GLU A 109 21.94 9.96 4.73
C GLU A 109 21.54 9.99 3.26
N ARG A 110 20.64 10.91 2.87
CA ARG A 110 20.25 11.08 1.46
C ARG A 110 21.43 11.45 0.57
N LYS A 111 22.25 12.42 0.99
CA LYS A 111 23.44 12.82 0.22
C LYS A 111 24.43 11.65 0.08
N LYS A 112 24.65 10.90 1.15
CA LYS A 112 25.51 9.72 1.14
C LYS A 112 24.99 8.64 0.19
N LEU A 113 23.68 8.38 0.20
CA LEU A 113 23.04 7.43 -0.71
C LEU A 113 23.12 7.90 -2.17
N GLU A 114 22.95 9.20 -2.44
CA GLU A 114 23.11 9.77 -3.78
C GLU A 114 24.56 9.70 -4.29
N GLU A 115 25.55 9.97 -3.44
CA GLU A 115 26.96 9.81 -3.77
C GLU A 115 27.34 8.34 -4.02
N GLU A 116 26.83 7.41 -3.20
CA GLU A 116 27.05 5.97 -3.38
C GLU A 116 26.40 5.48 -4.68
N ALA A 117 25.19 5.95 -5.00
CA ALA A 117 24.51 5.63 -6.26
C ALA A 117 25.30 6.15 -7.47
N LYS A 118 25.79 7.39 -7.44
CA LYS A 118 26.61 7.95 -8.52
C LYS A 118 27.92 7.19 -8.73
N LYS A 119 28.61 6.83 -7.64
CA LYS A 119 29.83 6.01 -7.72
C LYS A 119 29.53 4.65 -8.35
N ARG A 120 28.41 4.03 -7.98
CA ARG A 120 27.99 2.74 -8.56
C ARG A 120 27.65 2.86 -10.04
N GLU A 121 26.97 3.93 -10.46
CA GLU A 121 26.70 4.20 -11.88
C GLU A 121 27.99 4.46 -12.68
N GLU A 122 28.96 5.18 -12.12
CA GLU A 122 30.25 5.41 -12.76
C GLU A 122 31.07 4.12 -12.87
N GLU A 123 31.09 3.27 -11.85
CA GLU A 123 31.73 1.94 -11.93
C GLU A 123 31.04 1.04 -12.96
N GLU A 124 29.71 1.05 -13.05
CA GLU A 124 28.99 0.28 -14.06
C GLU A 124 29.27 0.77 -15.48
N LYS A 125 29.37 2.09 -15.70
CA LYS A 125 29.75 2.65 -17.00
C LYS A 125 31.17 2.26 -17.40
N LYS A 126 32.15 2.40 -16.50
CA LYS A 126 33.54 1.99 -16.77
C LYS A 126 33.64 0.51 -17.13
N LYS A 127 32.96 -0.37 -16.39
CA LYS A 127 32.92 -1.81 -16.70
C LYS A 127 32.29 -2.09 -18.07
N LYS A 128 31.31 -1.29 -18.48
CA LYS A 128 30.67 -1.45 -19.80
C LYS A 128 31.59 -0.96 -20.91
N GLU A 129 32.29 0.15 -20.71
CA GLU A 129 33.28 0.69 -21.66
C GLU A 129 34.48 -0.27 -21.82
N GLU A 130 35.04 -0.79 -20.73
CA GLU A 130 36.11 -1.81 -20.77
C GLU A 130 35.67 -3.07 -21.53
N LYS A 131 34.43 -3.52 -21.31
CA LYS A 131 33.89 -4.68 -22.03
C LYS A 131 33.67 -4.40 -23.53
N GLU A 132 33.23 -3.20 -23.89
CA GLU A 132 33.09 -2.79 -25.29
C GLU A 132 34.44 -2.61 -25.99
N GLU A 133 35.51 -2.22 -25.27
CA GLU A 133 36.88 -2.21 -25.80
C GLU A 133 37.43 -3.62 -25.99
N GLU A 134 37.28 -4.52 -25.00
CA GLU A 134 37.69 -5.93 -25.14
C GLU A 134 36.96 -6.62 -26.31
N GLU A 135 35.66 -6.40 -26.50
CA GLU A 135 34.90 -6.96 -27.61
C GLU A 135 35.38 -6.43 -28.99
N LYS A 136 35.84 -5.18 -29.06
CA LYS A 136 36.40 -4.59 -30.30
C LYS A 136 37.80 -5.11 -30.61
N GLU A 137 38.66 -5.25 -29.61
CA GLU A 137 39.99 -5.83 -29.78
C GLU A 137 39.88 -7.29 -30.26
N GLU A 138 38.94 -8.08 -29.70
CA GLU A 138 38.68 -9.46 -30.15
C GLU A 138 38.13 -9.54 -31.59
N GLU A 139 37.39 -8.52 -32.04
CA GLU A 139 36.86 -8.44 -33.40
C GLU A 139 37.94 -7.99 -34.42
N GLU A 140 38.82 -7.06 -34.04
CA GLU A 140 40.00 -6.68 -34.84
C GLU A 140 41.00 -7.82 -34.99
N GLU A 141 41.30 -8.55 -33.90
CA GLU A 141 42.24 -9.69 -33.94
C GLU A 141 41.71 -10.80 -34.87
N LYS A 142 40.39 -11.09 -34.83
CA LYS A 142 39.76 -12.03 -35.78
C LYS A 142 39.76 -11.54 -37.22
N ALA A 143 39.69 -10.22 -37.45
CA ALA A 143 39.73 -9.64 -38.78
C ALA A 143 41.15 -9.67 -39.38
N GLU A 144 42.17 -9.46 -38.57
CA GLU A 144 43.59 -9.58 -38.98
C GLU A 144 43.94 -11.05 -39.29
N GLU A 145 43.54 -12.00 -38.44
CA GLU A 145 43.76 -13.43 -38.66
C GLU A 145 43.08 -13.93 -39.96
N ALA A 146 41.92 -13.37 -40.31
CA ALA A 146 41.22 -13.67 -41.56
C ALA A 146 41.88 -13.07 -42.82
N HIS A 147 42.71 -12.04 -42.69
CA HIS A 147 43.40 -11.39 -43.81
C HIS A 147 44.79 -12.02 -44.10
N GLU A 148 45.36 -12.78 -43.17
CA GLU A 148 46.65 -13.47 -43.35
C GLU A 148 46.53 -14.87 -44.01
N GLU A 149 45.34 -15.47 -44.03
CA GLU A 149 45.08 -16.80 -44.65
C GLU A 149 44.68 -16.76 -46.16
N LEU A 150 44.90 -15.64 -46.87
CA LEU A 150 44.58 -15.46 -48.31
C LEU A 150 45.81 -15.09 -49.15
#